data_AF-A0A2W5T4Z1-F1
#
_entry.id   AF-A0A2W5T4Z1-F1
#
_cell.length_a   1.000
_cell.length_b   1.000
_cell.length_c   1.000
_cell.angle_alpha   90.00
_cell.angle_beta   90.00
_cell.angle_gamma   90.00
#
_symmetry.space_group_name_H-M   'P 1'
#
loop_
_entity.id
_entity.type
_entity.pdbx_description
1 polymer ?
#
loop_
_entity_poly.entity_id
_entity_poly.type
_entity_poly.pdbx_seq_one_letter_code
_entity_poly.pdbx_strand_id
1 'polypeptide(L)'
;MRHLLVLLPVVLFAACGTSDAPCGPANCGGCCSASGECVSGAANDACGTAGLACSVCSPQQACMSKRCEASSTVEMDAGIPDAGNPIVAQPETWTWAPIAGSACGNGAETGVGVNVTTRTQDVLIYLQGGGACWNTLTCGVGAATNIDTGYDAADFAAEGTLNGGPFQRATVNNPFKDMSFVFVPYCTGDVHSGDKVTTYPPFSAAGYTLPEKTVHHKGARNMALIIDRLRDTFPNAQRIFISGSSAGAYGAQFNFPALKAAFPNAEVHSYADCGQMVNPSGTLLTEWVTSWNMQAPADCVGCTTDFTKFPKWLNDTYPQSRFGLLAFTQDNTLRQFFSYSPADFETQTRALLSSAYDGEANARYFVVGGNSHTMLGSFFTQQGPGTLSLRDWTAGFVAGDATWTNEKP
;
A
#
# COMPACT_ATOMS: atom_id res chain seq x y z
N MET A 1 -9.00 -25.74 80.03
CA MET A 1 -7.96 -25.73 78.98
C MET A 1 -7.92 -24.35 78.36
N ARG A 2 -6.70 -23.81 78.20
CA ARG A 2 -6.40 -22.53 77.55
C ARG A 2 -6.93 -22.50 76.10
N HIS A 3 -7.17 -21.30 75.59
CA HIS A 3 -6.75 -20.75 74.28
C HIS A 3 -7.74 -19.64 73.90
N LEU A 4 -7.49 -18.42 74.37
CA LEU A 4 -6.84 -17.33 73.62
C LEU A 4 -7.65 -16.92 72.39
N LEU A 5 -8.59 -15.98 72.60
CA LEU A 5 -9.26 -15.21 71.56
C LEU A 5 -8.22 -14.33 70.83
N VAL A 6 -8.07 -14.53 69.53
CA VAL A 6 -7.42 -13.55 68.64
C VAL A 6 -8.51 -12.64 68.09
N LEU A 7 -8.62 -11.45 68.67
CA LEU A 7 -9.40 -10.33 68.14
C LEU A 7 -8.59 -9.68 67.00
N LEU A 8 -8.98 -9.93 65.76
CA LEU A 8 -8.58 -9.06 64.64
C LEU A 8 -9.38 -7.75 64.72
N PRO A 9 -8.75 -6.58 64.60
CA PRO A 9 -9.49 -5.32 64.59
C PRO A 9 -10.20 -5.19 63.23
N VAL A 10 -11.54 -5.18 63.27
CA VAL A 10 -12.35 -4.63 62.19
C VAL A 10 -12.11 -3.13 62.20
N VAL A 11 -11.29 -2.65 61.27
CA VAL A 11 -11.19 -1.22 60.97
C VAL A 11 -12.51 -0.81 60.32
N LEU A 12 -13.40 -0.24 61.12
CA LEU A 12 -14.50 0.57 60.63
C LEU A 12 -13.88 1.79 59.94
N PHE A 13 -13.77 1.77 58.61
CA PHE A 13 -13.68 3.03 57.88
C PHE A 13 -15.04 3.70 57.99
N ALA A 14 -15.08 4.77 58.77
CA ALA A 14 -16.12 5.77 58.70
C ALA A 14 -16.26 6.18 57.22
N ALA A 15 -17.42 5.90 56.64
CA ALA A 15 -17.82 6.53 55.39
C ALA A 15 -17.97 8.04 55.67
N CYS A 16 -16.87 8.77 55.53
CA CYS A 16 -16.95 10.18 55.20
C CYS A 16 -17.65 10.23 53.85
N GLY A 17 -18.93 10.60 53.84
CA GLY A 17 -19.60 11.04 52.62
C GLY A 17 -18.82 12.22 52.08
N THR A 18 -17.97 11.96 51.09
CA THR A 18 -17.51 13.03 50.21
C THR A 18 -18.74 13.40 49.41
N SER A 19 -19.33 14.54 49.74
CA SER A 19 -19.99 15.35 48.73
C SER A 19 -19.00 15.46 47.58
N ASP A 20 -19.17 14.66 46.52
CA ASP A 20 -18.34 14.76 45.33
C ASP A 20 -18.43 16.22 44.89
N ALA A 21 -17.35 16.95 45.10
CA ALA A 21 -17.31 18.36 44.79
C ALA A 21 -17.67 18.47 43.30
N PRO A 22 -18.68 19.29 42.94
CA PRO A 22 -19.11 19.38 41.56
C PRO A 22 -17.90 19.66 40.67
N CYS A 23 -17.84 18.98 39.52
CA CYS A 23 -16.72 19.13 38.61
C CYS A 23 -16.42 20.60 38.35
N GLY A 24 -15.15 20.96 38.48
CA GLY A 24 -14.69 22.32 38.31
C GLY A 24 -13.17 22.44 38.25
N PRO A 25 -12.64 23.66 38.18
CA PRO A 25 -11.20 23.90 38.02
C PRO A 25 -10.33 23.32 39.14
N ALA A 26 -10.90 23.09 40.32
CA ALA A 26 -10.19 22.55 41.48
C ALA A 26 -9.95 21.04 41.42
N ASN A 27 -10.72 20.29 40.61
CA ASN A 27 -10.70 18.83 40.60
C ASN A 27 -10.72 18.20 39.20
N CYS A 28 -10.70 18.99 38.12
CA CYS A 28 -10.74 18.49 36.75
C CYS A 28 -9.68 19.12 35.83
N GLY A 29 -8.77 18.29 35.30
CA GLY A 29 -7.77 18.72 34.30
C GLY A 29 -8.32 18.82 32.87
N GLY A 30 -9.38 18.07 32.57
CA GLY A 30 -10.12 18.16 31.32
C GLY A 30 -11.30 19.12 31.44
N CYS A 31 -12.49 18.72 31.00
CA CYS A 31 -13.70 19.53 31.10
C CYS A 31 -14.82 18.77 31.82
N CYS A 32 -15.83 19.51 32.26
CA CYS A 32 -16.99 18.99 32.96
C CYS A 32 -18.11 18.68 31.96
N SER A 33 -18.56 17.44 31.94
CA SER A 33 -19.69 16.98 31.13
C SER A 33 -21.00 17.61 31.60
N ALA A 34 -22.07 17.44 30.81
CA ALA A 34 -23.42 17.85 31.22
C ALA A 34 -23.93 17.10 32.47
N SER A 35 -23.42 15.90 32.75
CA SER A 35 -23.70 15.13 33.97
C SER A 35 -22.90 15.59 35.19
N GLY A 36 -22.00 16.57 35.03
CA GLY A 36 -21.15 17.08 36.11
C GLY A 36 -19.92 16.21 36.38
N GLU A 37 -19.56 15.32 35.47
CA GLU A 37 -18.40 14.44 35.58
C GLU A 37 -17.16 15.07 34.91
N CYS A 38 -15.98 14.88 35.52
CA CYS A 38 -14.74 15.27 34.88
C CYS A 38 -14.36 14.27 33.79
N VAL A 39 -14.31 14.72 32.55
CA VAL A 39 -13.85 13.92 31.40
C VAL A 39 -12.54 14.46 30.87
N SER A 40 -11.84 13.68 30.06
CA SER A 40 -10.51 14.02 29.55
C SER A 40 -10.49 15.32 28.74
N GLY A 41 -11.61 15.70 28.10
CA GLY A 41 -11.71 16.91 27.30
C GLY A 41 -11.07 16.80 25.91
N ALA A 42 -10.78 15.58 25.44
CA ALA A 42 -10.12 15.31 24.14
C ALA A 42 -11.09 14.88 23.02
N ALA A 43 -12.36 14.66 23.30
CA ALA A 43 -13.31 14.16 22.31
C ALA A 43 -14.04 15.33 21.62
N ASN A 44 -14.46 15.13 20.37
CA ASN A 44 -15.19 16.17 19.60
C ASN A 44 -16.55 16.50 20.22
N ASP A 45 -17.18 15.56 20.92
CA ASP A 45 -18.42 15.73 21.67
C ASP A 45 -18.20 16.17 23.13
N ALA A 46 -16.95 16.26 23.58
CA ALA A 46 -16.59 16.69 24.91
C ALA A 46 -15.17 17.31 24.93
N CYS A 47 -15.03 18.48 24.31
CA CYS A 47 -13.75 19.17 24.14
C CYS A 47 -13.56 20.29 25.17
N GLY A 48 -12.42 20.34 25.85
CA GLY A 48 -12.12 21.41 26.81
C GLY A 48 -11.06 21.05 27.83
N THR A 49 -10.68 22.02 28.66
CA THR A 49 -9.68 21.83 29.72
C THR A 49 -9.99 22.76 30.91
N ALA A 50 -9.20 22.63 31.99
CA ALA A 50 -9.26 23.47 33.18
C ALA A 50 -10.57 23.41 33.98
N GLY A 51 -11.31 22.30 33.89
CA GLY A 51 -12.54 22.08 34.64
C GLY A 51 -13.66 23.05 34.25
N LEU A 52 -13.61 23.58 33.03
CA LEU A 52 -14.71 24.33 32.42
C LEU A 52 -15.72 23.36 31.78
N ALA A 53 -16.91 23.85 31.42
CA ALA A 53 -17.89 23.04 30.69
C ALA A 53 -17.34 22.56 29.34
N CYS A 54 -17.57 21.29 29.00
CA CYS A 54 -17.17 20.74 27.71
C CYS A 54 -17.92 21.42 26.54
N SER A 55 -17.21 21.64 25.44
CA SER A 55 -17.78 22.09 24.18
C SER A 55 -17.95 20.92 23.22
N VAL A 56 -19.05 20.92 22.46
CA VAL A 56 -19.23 20.05 21.30
C VAL A 56 -18.68 20.79 20.09
N CYS A 57 -17.67 20.23 19.42
CA CYS A 57 -17.11 20.80 18.20
C CYS A 57 -18.09 20.65 17.05
N SER A 58 -18.20 21.69 16.21
CA SER A 58 -19.03 21.62 15.01
C SER A 58 -18.51 20.56 14.03
N PRO A 59 -19.32 20.12 13.05
CA PRO A 59 -18.90 19.09 12.08
C PRO A 59 -17.62 19.43 11.30
N GLN A 60 -17.23 20.71 11.23
CA GLN A 60 -16.02 21.21 10.56
C GLN A 60 -14.84 21.44 11.54
N GLN A 61 -14.98 21.03 12.80
CA GLN A 61 -13.99 21.25 13.85
C GLN A 61 -13.59 19.93 14.50
N ALA A 62 -12.33 19.85 14.92
CA ALA A 62 -11.83 18.76 15.74
C ALA A 62 -11.37 19.31 17.11
N CYS A 63 -11.47 18.49 18.15
CA CYS A 63 -10.93 18.81 19.45
C CYS A 63 -9.40 18.70 19.43
N MET A 64 -8.73 19.77 19.04
CA MET A 64 -7.28 19.86 18.99
C MET A 64 -6.80 20.69 20.18
N SER A 65 -5.80 20.19 20.91
CA SER A 65 -5.24 20.88 22.08
C SER A 65 -6.30 21.34 23.10
N LYS A 66 -7.37 20.54 23.28
CA LYS A 66 -8.50 20.82 24.19
C LYS A 66 -9.33 22.05 23.79
N ARG A 67 -9.37 22.39 22.50
CA ARG A 67 -10.21 23.44 21.91
C ARG A 67 -10.82 22.95 20.60
N CYS A 68 -12.01 23.42 20.28
CA CYS A 68 -12.60 23.18 18.96
C CYS A 68 -11.93 24.09 17.96
N GLU A 69 -10.99 23.53 17.22
CA GLU A 69 -10.25 24.22 16.17
C GLU A 69 -10.83 23.80 14.83
N ALA A 70 -10.85 24.74 13.86
CA ALA A 70 -11.20 24.40 12.49
C ALA A 70 -10.27 23.27 12.07
N SER A 71 -10.84 22.13 11.73
CA SER A 71 -10.04 21.03 11.23
C SER A 71 -9.41 21.54 9.94
N SER A 72 -8.09 21.71 9.91
CA SER A 72 -7.37 21.80 8.64
C SER A 72 -7.34 20.40 8.00
N THR A 73 -8.50 19.75 7.95
CA THR A 73 -8.79 18.76 6.93
C THR A 73 -8.47 19.47 5.64
N VAL A 74 -7.40 19.03 4.99
CA VAL A 74 -7.37 19.02 3.54
C VAL A 74 -8.76 18.58 3.14
N GLU A 75 -9.55 19.50 2.59
CA GLU A 75 -10.77 19.13 1.89
C GLU A 75 -10.29 18.22 0.75
N MET A 76 -10.19 16.92 1.04
CA MET A 76 -10.38 15.93 0.03
C MET A 76 -11.82 16.15 -0.39
N ASP A 77 -11.97 16.89 -1.48
CA ASP A 77 -13.19 16.94 -2.26
C ASP A 77 -13.71 15.50 -2.32
N ALA A 78 -14.79 15.22 -1.59
CA ALA A 78 -15.53 13.98 -1.70
C ALA A 78 -16.25 14.05 -3.05
N GLY A 79 -15.44 13.93 -4.11
CA GLY A 79 -15.76 14.32 -5.46
C GLY A 79 -17.13 13.80 -5.85
N ILE A 80 -17.87 14.69 -6.50
CA ILE A 80 -19.03 14.41 -7.34
C ILE A 80 -18.85 13.05 -8.02
N PRO A 81 -19.89 12.19 -8.11
CA PRO A 81 -19.79 10.92 -8.83
C PRO A 81 -19.64 11.19 -10.34
N ASP A 82 -18.45 11.57 -10.77
CA ASP A 82 -18.11 11.77 -12.18
C ASP A 82 -17.78 10.42 -12.80
N ALA A 83 -18.84 9.71 -13.19
CA ALA A 83 -18.80 8.60 -14.13
C ALA A 83 -18.41 9.04 -15.56
N GLY A 84 -17.45 9.97 -15.73
CA GLY A 84 -17.05 10.54 -17.03
C GLY A 84 -15.60 11.06 -17.04
N ASN A 85 -14.84 10.75 -18.09
CA ASN A 85 -13.40 11.05 -18.24
C ASN A 85 -13.17 12.53 -18.63
N PRO A 86 -12.10 13.22 -18.20
CA PRO A 86 -10.97 12.81 -17.33
C PRO A 86 -11.23 12.95 -15.81
N ILE A 87 -10.28 12.53 -14.96
CA ILE A 87 -10.29 12.88 -13.52
C ILE A 87 -9.99 14.38 -13.36
N VAL A 88 -10.86 15.10 -12.66
CA VAL A 88 -10.66 16.51 -12.29
C VAL A 88 -10.12 16.56 -10.87
N ALA A 89 -8.94 17.17 -10.67
CA ALA A 89 -8.28 17.27 -9.37
C ALA A 89 -7.59 18.63 -9.22
N GLN A 90 -7.52 19.14 -7.99
CA GLN A 90 -6.75 20.33 -7.69
C GLN A 90 -5.24 20.01 -7.79
N PRO A 91 -4.44 20.87 -8.44
CA PRO A 91 -3.00 20.68 -8.48
C PRO A 91 -2.38 20.54 -7.08
N GLU A 92 -1.47 19.58 -6.97
CA GLU A 92 -0.63 19.29 -5.81
C GLU A 92 -1.40 18.88 -4.56
N THR A 93 -2.68 18.49 -4.73
CA THR A 93 -3.55 17.98 -3.69
C THR A 93 -3.98 16.55 -4.04
N TRP A 94 -3.97 15.65 -3.06
CA TRP A 94 -4.48 14.30 -3.27
C TRP A 94 -6.01 14.33 -3.41
N THR A 95 -6.53 13.72 -4.47
CA THR A 95 -7.95 13.61 -4.78
C THR A 95 -8.28 12.15 -5.05
N TRP A 96 -9.33 11.65 -4.40
CA TRP A 96 -9.86 10.31 -4.66
C TRP A 96 -10.82 10.34 -5.84
N ALA A 97 -10.68 9.39 -6.77
CA ALA A 97 -11.58 9.22 -7.90
C ALA A 97 -12.13 7.78 -7.91
N PRO A 98 -13.45 7.58 -7.72
CA PRO A 98 -14.08 6.27 -7.89
C PRO A 98 -13.88 5.72 -9.30
N ILE A 99 -13.72 4.41 -9.43
CA ILE A 99 -13.59 3.72 -10.72
C ILE A 99 -14.75 2.74 -10.87
N ALA A 100 -15.77 3.18 -11.60
CA ALA A 100 -16.97 2.38 -11.83
C ALA A 100 -16.64 1.04 -12.53
N GLY A 101 -17.25 -0.04 -12.06
CA GLY A 101 -17.03 -1.40 -12.55
C GLY A 101 -15.74 -2.07 -12.04
N SER A 102 -14.98 -1.40 -11.17
CA SER A 102 -13.92 -2.04 -10.39
C SER A 102 -14.51 -2.89 -9.26
N ALA A 103 -13.71 -3.80 -8.69
CA ALA A 103 -14.13 -4.54 -7.51
C ALA A 103 -12.95 -4.93 -6.62
N CYS A 104 -13.12 -4.77 -5.32
CA CYS A 104 -12.31 -5.39 -4.28
C CYS A 104 -12.75 -6.84 -4.02
N GLY A 105 -12.01 -7.57 -3.19
CA GLY A 105 -12.23 -8.98 -2.87
C GLY A 105 -13.63 -9.30 -2.37
N ASN A 106 -14.27 -8.37 -1.66
CA ASN A 106 -15.64 -8.47 -1.15
C ASN A 106 -16.72 -8.04 -2.18
N GLY A 107 -16.31 -7.65 -3.39
CA GLY A 107 -17.18 -7.19 -4.46
C GLY A 107 -17.52 -5.69 -4.45
N ALA A 108 -17.09 -4.93 -3.43
CA ALA A 108 -17.28 -3.48 -3.40
C ALA A 108 -16.43 -2.77 -4.46
N GLU A 109 -16.94 -1.70 -5.06
CA GLU A 109 -16.15 -0.87 -5.97
C GLU A 109 -15.02 -0.15 -5.23
N THR A 110 -13.95 0.18 -5.95
CA THR A 110 -12.82 0.98 -5.45
C THR A 110 -12.55 2.16 -6.39
N GLY A 111 -11.38 2.78 -6.24
CA GLY A 111 -10.99 3.96 -6.99
C GLY A 111 -9.48 4.09 -7.12
N VAL A 112 -9.06 5.31 -7.42
CA VAL A 112 -7.66 5.68 -7.60
C VAL A 112 -7.42 7.05 -6.97
N GLY A 113 -6.28 7.22 -6.31
CA GLY A 113 -5.83 8.52 -5.83
C GLY A 113 -5.00 9.23 -6.89
N VAL A 114 -5.22 10.53 -7.10
CA VAL A 114 -4.39 11.36 -7.97
C VAL A 114 -3.90 12.62 -7.26
N ASN A 115 -2.67 13.03 -7.53
CA ASN A 115 -2.09 14.31 -7.13
C ASN A 115 -1.43 14.91 -8.37
N VAL A 116 -2.23 15.65 -9.13
CA VAL A 116 -1.81 16.22 -10.42
C VAL A 116 -0.91 17.45 -10.22
N THR A 117 -0.06 17.79 -11.19
CA THR A 117 0.72 19.03 -11.15
C THR A 117 0.84 19.64 -12.54
N THR A 118 1.17 20.93 -12.59
CA THR A 118 1.45 21.66 -13.83
C THR A 118 2.96 21.84 -14.08
N ARG A 119 3.82 21.35 -13.18
CA ARG A 119 5.28 21.50 -13.27
C ARG A 119 5.89 20.69 -14.43
N THR A 120 5.35 19.51 -14.70
CA THR A 120 5.78 18.60 -15.77
C THR A 120 4.59 17.86 -16.36
N GLN A 121 4.83 17.12 -17.44
CA GLN A 121 3.88 16.15 -18.02
C GLN A 121 4.26 14.72 -17.62
N ASP A 122 5.08 14.54 -16.59
CA ASP A 122 5.51 13.23 -16.14
C ASP A 122 4.59 12.69 -15.05
N VAL A 123 4.42 11.37 -15.02
CA VAL A 123 3.51 10.69 -14.09
C VAL A 123 4.23 9.54 -13.40
N LEU A 124 4.16 9.48 -12.08
CA LEU A 124 4.50 8.29 -11.31
C LEU A 124 3.19 7.61 -10.87
N ILE A 125 3.00 6.38 -11.33
CA ILE A 125 1.91 5.49 -10.94
C ILE A 125 2.46 4.49 -9.93
N TYR A 126 1.92 4.46 -8.73
CA TYR A 126 2.35 3.57 -7.66
C TYR A 126 1.23 2.63 -7.25
N LEU A 127 1.50 1.33 -7.27
CA LEU A 127 0.57 0.29 -6.86
C LEU A 127 0.87 -0.13 -5.42
N GLN A 128 -0.16 -0.08 -4.58
CA GLN A 128 -0.09 -0.49 -3.19
C GLN A 128 0.23 -1.99 -3.09
N GLY A 129 1.03 -2.34 -2.08
CA GLY A 129 1.29 -3.73 -1.68
C GLY A 129 0.26 -4.26 -0.67
N GLY A 130 0.56 -5.43 -0.10
CA GLY A 130 -0.23 -5.98 1.02
C GLY A 130 -0.59 -7.46 0.86
N GLY A 131 0.41 -8.30 0.55
CA GLY A 131 0.26 -9.75 0.52
C GLY A 131 -0.59 -10.30 -0.63
N ALA A 132 -1.06 -11.54 -0.50
CA ALA A 132 -1.84 -12.25 -1.52
C ALA A 132 -2.61 -13.42 -0.90
N CYS A 133 -3.61 -13.93 -1.59
CA CYS A 133 -4.33 -15.11 -1.13
C CYS A 133 -4.86 -15.94 -2.31
N TRP A 134 -4.85 -17.26 -2.20
CA TRP A 134 -5.16 -18.18 -3.31
C TRP A 134 -5.89 -19.46 -2.86
N ASN A 135 -6.23 -19.56 -1.58
CA ASN A 135 -6.98 -20.68 -1.03
C ASN A 135 -7.74 -20.23 0.23
N THR A 136 -8.62 -21.09 0.75
CA THR A 136 -9.43 -20.78 1.94
C THR A 136 -8.58 -20.31 3.12
N LEU A 137 -7.44 -20.97 3.36
CA LEU A 137 -6.56 -20.64 4.48
C LEU A 137 -6.00 -19.22 4.33
N THR A 138 -5.28 -18.96 3.24
CA THR A 138 -4.62 -17.66 3.00
C THR A 138 -5.64 -16.53 2.89
N CYS A 139 -6.78 -16.76 2.25
CA CYS A 139 -7.82 -15.75 2.14
C CYS A 139 -8.57 -15.56 3.46
N GLY A 140 -8.68 -16.59 4.30
CA GLY A 140 -9.40 -16.52 5.58
C GLY A 140 -8.60 -15.92 6.74
N VAL A 141 -7.26 -16.03 6.73
CA VAL A 141 -6.40 -15.53 7.82
C VAL A 141 -5.87 -14.11 7.61
N GLY A 142 -6.30 -13.44 6.54
CA GLY A 142 -5.85 -12.07 6.23
C GLY A 142 -4.44 -12.01 5.63
N ALA A 143 -4.05 -12.98 4.80
CA ALA A 143 -2.77 -12.93 4.08
C ALA A 143 -2.74 -11.86 2.96
N ALA A 144 -3.89 -11.28 2.61
CA ALA A 144 -4.02 -10.14 1.73
C ALA A 144 -4.81 -9.01 2.42
N THR A 145 -4.36 -7.77 2.24
CA THR A 145 -5.03 -6.59 2.80
C THR A 145 -6.31 -6.26 2.05
N ASN A 146 -7.26 -5.63 2.74
CA ASN A 146 -8.45 -4.99 2.17
C ASN A 146 -9.42 -5.89 1.39
N ILE A 147 -9.18 -7.20 1.32
CA ILE A 147 -10.07 -8.12 0.58
C ILE A 147 -11.44 -8.27 1.22
N ASP A 148 -11.54 -8.08 2.54
CA ASP A 148 -12.79 -8.21 3.31
C ASP A 148 -13.50 -6.87 3.51
N THR A 149 -12.73 -5.81 3.70
CA THR A 149 -13.23 -4.47 3.98
C THR A 149 -13.47 -3.63 2.73
N GLY A 150 -12.77 -3.94 1.64
CA GLY A 150 -12.68 -3.05 0.48
C GLY A 150 -11.63 -1.95 0.70
N TYR A 151 -11.58 -1.01 -0.24
CA TYR A 151 -10.76 0.19 -0.13
C TYR A 151 -11.48 1.37 -0.80
N ASP A 152 -11.91 2.34 0.01
CA ASP A 152 -12.69 3.49 -0.45
C ASP A 152 -11.99 4.84 -0.19
N ALA A 153 -12.75 5.94 -0.32
CA ALA A 153 -12.24 7.29 -0.10
C ALA A 153 -11.78 7.54 1.34
N ALA A 154 -12.41 6.90 2.33
CA ALA A 154 -12.04 7.04 3.74
C ALA A 154 -10.75 6.25 4.03
N ASP A 155 -10.59 5.07 3.45
CA ASP A 155 -9.33 4.32 3.52
C ASP A 155 -8.18 5.12 2.86
N PHE A 156 -8.45 5.69 1.68
CA PHE A 156 -7.50 6.56 0.98
C PHE A 156 -7.09 7.78 1.81
N ALA A 157 -8.05 8.42 2.49
CA ALA A 157 -7.79 9.56 3.37
C ALA A 157 -6.85 9.21 4.54
N ALA A 158 -6.84 7.95 4.97
CA ALA A 158 -6.00 7.43 6.04
C ALA A 158 -4.67 6.82 5.55
N GLU A 159 -4.40 6.84 4.24
CA GLU A 159 -3.25 6.18 3.65
C GLU A 159 -1.94 6.93 3.98
N GLY A 160 -1.21 6.39 4.95
CA GLY A 160 0.08 6.95 5.39
C GLY A 160 1.13 7.00 4.29
N THR A 161 1.06 6.09 3.31
CA THR A 161 1.98 6.04 2.17
C THR A 161 1.99 7.34 1.37
N LEU A 162 0.86 8.05 1.27
CA LEU A 162 0.72 9.28 0.48
C LEU A 162 1.61 10.44 0.98
N ASN A 163 2.12 10.33 2.22
CA ASN A 163 2.99 11.32 2.86
C ASN A 163 4.47 10.91 2.89
N GLY A 164 4.81 9.75 2.32
CA GLY A 164 6.13 9.11 2.44
C GLY A 164 6.88 8.94 1.12
N GLY A 165 8.19 8.71 1.23
CA GLY A 165 9.07 8.29 0.13
C GLY A 165 8.92 9.13 -1.15
N PRO A 166 8.61 8.51 -2.30
CA PRO A 166 8.58 9.16 -3.60
C PRO A 166 7.49 10.24 -3.73
N PHE A 167 6.48 10.26 -2.86
CA PHE A 167 5.39 11.25 -2.90
C PHE A 167 5.73 12.57 -2.21
N GLN A 168 6.89 12.66 -1.53
CA GLN A 168 7.30 13.86 -0.82
C GLN A 168 7.79 14.95 -1.79
N ARG A 169 6.84 15.73 -2.32
CA ARG A 169 7.05 16.79 -3.31
C ARG A 169 8.01 17.90 -2.84
N ALA A 170 8.04 18.17 -1.53
CA ALA A 170 8.88 19.20 -0.94
C ALA A 170 10.34 18.76 -0.72
N THR A 171 10.64 17.47 -0.85
CA THR A 171 12.00 16.95 -0.65
C THR A 171 12.87 17.30 -1.85
N VAL A 172 13.86 18.18 -1.66
CA VAL A 172 14.69 18.78 -2.73
C VAL A 172 15.31 17.73 -3.65
N ASN A 173 15.80 16.61 -3.10
CA ASN A 173 16.49 15.56 -3.84
C ASN A 173 15.57 14.38 -4.21
N ASN A 174 14.25 14.53 -4.14
CA ASN A 174 13.33 13.50 -4.61
C ASN A 174 13.25 13.53 -6.15
N PRO A 175 13.66 12.46 -6.86
CA PRO A 175 13.68 12.43 -8.32
C PRO A 175 12.27 12.50 -8.95
N PHE A 176 11.21 12.26 -8.17
CA PHE A 176 9.83 12.30 -8.64
C PHE A 176 9.10 13.60 -8.28
N LYS A 177 9.75 14.56 -7.60
CA LYS A 177 9.09 15.70 -6.95
C LYS A 177 8.27 16.62 -7.88
N ASP A 178 8.53 16.62 -9.18
CA ASP A 178 7.80 17.48 -10.12
C ASP A 178 6.78 16.72 -10.98
N MET A 179 6.61 15.41 -10.73
CA MET A 179 5.66 14.56 -11.46
C MET A 179 4.25 14.66 -10.88
N SER A 180 3.25 14.33 -11.69
CA SER A 180 1.94 13.95 -11.16
C SER A 180 2.05 12.59 -10.48
N PHE A 181 1.33 12.38 -9.38
CA PHE A 181 1.29 11.10 -8.69
C PHE A 181 -0.05 10.42 -8.86
N VAL A 182 -0.03 9.11 -9.05
CA VAL A 182 -1.20 8.25 -9.06
C VAL A 182 -0.96 7.14 -8.04
N PHE A 183 -1.90 6.93 -7.14
CA PHE A 183 -1.89 5.85 -6.16
C PHE A 183 -3.01 4.88 -6.48
N VAL A 184 -2.66 3.63 -6.74
CA VAL A 184 -3.60 2.54 -7.00
C VAL A 184 -3.67 1.65 -5.76
N PRO A 185 -4.82 1.61 -5.07
CA PRO A 185 -4.99 0.76 -3.89
C PRO A 185 -5.04 -0.72 -4.26
N TYR A 186 -4.73 -1.56 -3.29
CA TYR A 186 -4.78 -3.01 -3.40
C TYR A 186 -5.82 -3.57 -2.45
N CYS A 187 -6.79 -4.28 -3.03
CA CYS A 187 -7.87 -4.92 -2.29
C CYS A 187 -8.35 -6.22 -2.95
N THR A 188 -7.56 -6.79 -3.87
CA THR A 188 -7.99 -7.91 -4.73
C THR A 188 -7.31 -9.24 -4.40
N GLY A 189 -6.27 -9.25 -3.56
CA GLY A 189 -5.59 -10.47 -3.10
C GLY A 189 -4.82 -11.24 -4.17
N ASP A 190 -4.65 -10.67 -5.36
CA ASP A 190 -4.12 -11.31 -6.57
C ASP A 190 -2.94 -10.55 -7.20
N VAL A 191 -2.23 -9.75 -6.41
CA VAL A 191 -1.08 -8.94 -6.82
C VAL A 191 -1.34 -8.04 -8.04
N HIS A 192 -2.57 -7.53 -8.16
CA HIS A 192 -3.05 -6.70 -9.29
C HIS A 192 -3.09 -7.42 -10.64
N SER A 193 -3.19 -8.75 -10.64
CA SER A 193 -3.00 -9.56 -11.86
C SER A 193 -4.22 -10.41 -12.26
N GLY A 194 -5.21 -10.55 -11.37
CA GLY A 194 -6.34 -11.46 -11.58
C GLY A 194 -7.53 -10.86 -12.34
N ASP A 195 -8.32 -11.74 -12.94
CA ASP A 195 -9.70 -11.45 -13.39
C ASP A 195 -10.59 -12.69 -13.21
N LYS A 196 -10.90 -13.01 -11.95
CA LYS A 196 -11.76 -14.13 -11.56
C LYS A 196 -12.52 -13.84 -10.28
N VAL A 197 -13.69 -14.46 -10.15
CA VAL A 197 -14.36 -14.62 -8.85
C VAL A 197 -14.18 -16.08 -8.46
N THR A 198 -13.59 -16.33 -7.29
CA THR A 198 -13.30 -17.68 -6.80
C THR A 198 -14.00 -17.90 -5.47
N THR A 199 -14.80 -18.97 -5.39
CA THR A 199 -15.38 -19.46 -4.14
C THR A 199 -14.49 -20.57 -3.59
N TYR A 200 -13.85 -20.28 -2.45
CA TYR A 200 -12.98 -21.20 -1.73
C TYR A 200 -13.79 -22.03 -0.74
N PRO A 201 -13.73 -23.37 -0.80
CA PRO A 201 -14.52 -24.25 0.06
C PRO A 201 -14.14 -24.08 1.54
N PRO A 202 -14.98 -24.50 2.49
CA PRO A 202 -14.62 -24.45 3.91
C PRO A 202 -13.35 -25.28 4.17
N PHE A 203 -12.57 -24.84 5.16
CA PHE A 203 -11.32 -25.50 5.57
C PHE A 203 -11.37 -25.83 7.05
N SER A 204 -11.03 -27.06 7.42
CA SER A 204 -10.89 -27.48 8.81
C SER A 204 -9.60 -28.29 9.00
N ALA A 205 -8.70 -27.80 9.84
CA ALA A 205 -7.48 -28.51 10.23
C ALA A 205 -7.04 -28.10 11.64
N ALA A 206 -6.49 -29.04 12.41
CA ALA A 206 -5.91 -28.79 13.74
C ALA A 206 -6.81 -27.97 14.70
N GLY A 207 -8.13 -28.19 14.67
CA GLY A 207 -9.08 -27.47 15.51
C GLY A 207 -9.43 -26.06 15.03
N TYR A 208 -8.86 -25.60 13.91
CA TYR A 208 -9.17 -24.34 13.25
C TYR A 208 -10.15 -24.59 12.09
N THR A 209 -11.24 -23.81 12.02
CA THR A 209 -12.23 -23.90 10.95
C THR A 209 -12.45 -22.53 10.33
N LEU A 210 -12.35 -22.48 9.00
CA LEU A 210 -12.70 -21.33 8.18
C LEU A 210 -13.93 -21.67 7.34
N PRO A 211 -14.91 -20.75 7.25
CA PRO A 211 -16.06 -20.96 6.39
C PRO A 211 -15.65 -20.89 4.91
N GLU A 212 -16.60 -21.26 4.04
CA GLU A 212 -16.50 -20.93 2.62
C GLU A 212 -16.32 -19.41 2.45
N LYS A 213 -15.49 -19.01 1.49
CA LYS A 213 -15.21 -17.59 1.20
C LYS A 213 -15.19 -17.35 -0.29
N THR A 214 -15.99 -16.39 -0.77
CA THR A 214 -15.91 -15.91 -2.14
C THR A 214 -15.02 -14.67 -2.20
N VAL A 215 -14.06 -14.65 -3.12
CA VAL A 215 -13.14 -13.53 -3.34
C VAL A 215 -13.16 -13.12 -4.81
N HIS A 216 -13.30 -11.82 -5.06
CA HIS A 216 -13.23 -11.19 -6.36
C HIS A 216 -11.77 -10.77 -6.65
N HIS A 217 -11.00 -11.68 -7.26
CA HIS A 217 -9.66 -11.41 -7.76
C HIS A 217 -9.74 -10.61 -9.08
N LYS A 218 -9.86 -9.28 -8.95
CA LYS A 218 -10.11 -8.36 -10.07
C LYS A 218 -8.96 -7.39 -10.34
N GLY A 219 -7.75 -7.70 -9.90
CA GLY A 219 -6.58 -6.83 -10.01
C GLY A 219 -6.30 -6.32 -11.43
N ALA A 220 -6.21 -7.22 -12.41
CA ALA A 220 -5.97 -6.84 -13.80
C ALA A 220 -7.17 -6.11 -14.40
N ARG A 221 -8.40 -6.49 -14.01
CA ARG A 221 -9.62 -5.79 -14.45
C ARG A 221 -9.67 -4.36 -13.92
N ASN A 222 -9.37 -4.15 -12.64
CA ASN A 222 -9.30 -2.83 -12.02
C ASN A 222 -8.22 -1.99 -12.69
N MET A 223 -7.04 -2.55 -12.93
CA MET A 223 -5.96 -1.86 -13.63
C MET A 223 -6.33 -1.47 -15.06
N ALA A 224 -7.05 -2.30 -15.80
CA ALA A 224 -7.53 -1.93 -17.14
C ALA A 224 -8.47 -0.71 -17.12
N LEU A 225 -9.39 -0.66 -16.16
CA LEU A 225 -10.30 0.48 -15.97
C LEU A 225 -9.55 1.74 -15.52
N ILE A 226 -8.59 1.59 -14.61
CA ILE A 226 -7.74 2.70 -14.15
C ILE A 226 -6.90 3.23 -15.31
N ILE A 227 -6.21 2.38 -16.08
CA ILE A 227 -5.39 2.81 -17.22
C ILE A 227 -6.24 3.57 -18.24
N ASP A 228 -7.46 3.13 -18.51
CA ASP A 228 -8.41 3.83 -19.39
C ASP A 228 -8.71 5.24 -18.88
N ARG A 229 -9.00 5.35 -17.58
CA ARG A 229 -9.24 6.64 -16.90
C ARG A 229 -8.02 7.56 -16.92
N LEU A 230 -6.83 7.00 -16.70
CA LEU A 230 -5.57 7.75 -16.69
C LEU A 230 -5.19 8.26 -18.07
N ARG A 231 -5.50 7.52 -19.14
CA ARG A 231 -5.23 7.93 -20.53
C ARG A 231 -5.90 9.26 -20.86
N ASP A 232 -7.14 9.41 -20.44
CA ASP A 232 -7.90 10.64 -20.69
C ASP A 232 -7.48 11.76 -19.71
N THR A 233 -7.00 11.40 -18.52
CA THR A 233 -6.50 12.34 -17.50
C THR A 233 -5.13 12.92 -17.85
N PHE A 234 -4.25 12.12 -18.46
CA PHE A 234 -2.89 12.50 -18.84
C PHE A 234 -2.64 12.32 -20.35
N PRO A 235 -3.45 12.95 -21.23
CA PRO A 235 -3.37 12.72 -22.67
C PRO A 235 -2.04 13.19 -23.28
N ASN A 236 -1.34 14.07 -22.58
CA ASN A 236 -0.05 14.65 -22.98
C ASN A 236 1.11 14.12 -22.14
N ALA A 237 0.98 12.97 -21.46
CA ALA A 237 2.06 12.43 -20.65
C ALA A 237 3.35 12.24 -21.48
N GLN A 238 4.49 12.74 -20.99
CA GLN A 238 5.78 12.60 -21.66
C GLN A 238 6.52 11.37 -21.15
N ARG A 239 6.62 11.22 -19.83
CA ARG A 239 7.21 10.03 -19.19
C ARG A 239 6.26 9.48 -18.14
N ILE A 240 6.09 8.17 -18.13
CA ILE A 240 5.29 7.46 -17.14
C ILE A 240 6.18 6.43 -16.46
N PHE A 241 6.22 6.49 -15.15
CA PHE A 241 6.91 5.52 -14.32
C PHE A 241 5.86 4.72 -13.57
N ILE A 242 5.75 3.42 -13.85
CA ILE A 242 4.93 2.52 -13.04
C ILE A 242 5.83 1.87 -11.99
N SER A 243 5.37 1.88 -10.75
CA SER A 243 6.05 1.29 -9.61
C SER A 243 5.02 0.71 -8.65
N GLY A 244 5.52 0.03 -7.64
CA GLY A 244 4.74 -0.50 -6.55
C GLY A 244 5.68 -1.24 -5.61
N SER A 245 5.21 -1.48 -4.38
CA SER A 245 5.96 -2.26 -3.41
C SER A 245 5.25 -3.58 -3.12
N SER A 246 6.00 -4.65 -2.86
CA SER A 246 5.44 -5.96 -2.52
C SER A 246 4.48 -6.47 -3.62
N ALA A 247 3.23 -6.83 -3.29
CA ALA A 247 2.19 -7.18 -4.26
C ALA A 247 2.05 -6.15 -5.40
N GLY A 248 2.18 -4.86 -5.11
CA GLY A 248 2.14 -3.80 -6.12
C GLY A 248 3.33 -3.81 -7.08
N ALA A 249 4.48 -4.33 -6.65
CA ALA A 249 5.68 -4.47 -7.50
C ALA A 249 5.49 -5.55 -8.58
N TYR A 250 4.78 -6.63 -8.26
CA TYR A 250 4.33 -7.61 -9.25
C TYR A 250 3.28 -7.00 -10.18
N GLY A 251 2.31 -6.28 -9.61
CA GLY A 251 1.30 -5.54 -10.36
C GLY A 251 1.88 -4.57 -11.39
N ALA A 252 2.93 -3.83 -11.01
CA ALA A 252 3.61 -2.89 -11.88
C ALA A 252 4.25 -3.57 -13.09
N GLN A 253 4.79 -4.76 -12.91
CA GLN A 253 5.35 -5.58 -13.98
C GLN A 253 4.25 -6.19 -14.86
N PHE A 254 3.24 -6.84 -14.27
CA PHE A 254 2.16 -7.49 -15.02
C PHE A 254 1.34 -6.52 -15.88
N ASN A 255 1.08 -5.31 -15.36
CA ASN A 255 0.26 -4.31 -16.05
C ASN A 255 1.07 -3.37 -16.95
N PHE A 256 2.41 -3.50 -16.97
CA PHE A 256 3.28 -2.68 -17.81
C PHE A 256 2.90 -2.69 -19.30
N PRO A 257 2.64 -3.86 -19.94
CA PRO A 257 2.27 -3.92 -21.36
C PRO A 257 1.00 -3.13 -21.68
N ALA A 258 -0.04 -3.28 -20.85
CA ALA A 258 -1.30 -2.57 -21.02
C ALA A 258 -1.12 -1.05 -20.88
N LEU A 259 -0.32 -0.62 -19.90
CA LEU A 259 0.02 0.79 -19.72
C LEU A 259 0.81 1.34 -20.91
N LYS A 260 1.84 0.61 -21.38
CA LYS A 260 2.64 1.04 -22.53
C LYS A 260 1.80 1.16 -23.80
N ALA A 261 0.85 0.25 -24.01
CA ALA A 261 -0.08 0.31 -25.13
C ALA A 261 -1.06 1.50 -25.03
N ALA A 262 -1.51 1.86 -23.83
CA ALA A 262 -2.41 2.99 -23.61
C ALA A 262 -1.74 4.36 -23.81
N PHE A 263 -0.42 4.45 -23.63
CA PHE A 263 0.37 5.67 -23.80
C PHE A 263 1.47 5.50 -24.86
N PRO A 264 1.10 5.36 -26.15
CA PRO A 264 2.06 5.09 -27.21
C PRO A 264 3.08 6.22 -27.41
N ASN A 265 2.69 7.46 -27.10
CA ASN A 265 3.52 8.66 -27.27
C ASN A 265 4.40 8.99 -26.05
N ALA A 266 4.19 8.31 -24.92
CA ALA A 266 5.00 8.52 -23.72
C ALA A 266 6.15 7.50 -23.65
N GLU A 267 7.26 7.91 -23.05
CA GLU A 267 8.23 6.95 -22.50
C GLU A 267 7.59 6.28 -21.28
N VAL A 268 7.60 4.94 -21.23
CA VAL A 268 7.05 4.22 -20.08
C VAL A 268 8.14 3.33 -19.50
N HIS A 269 8.38 3.45 -18.20
CA HIS A 269 9.40 2.72 -17.46
C HIS A 269 8.79 2.06 -16.22
N SER A 270 9.40 0.98 -15.75
CA SER A 270 8.94 0.26 -14.57
C SER A 270 10.06 0.13 -13.56
N TYR A 271 9.78 0.31 -12.28
CA TYR A 271 10.67 -0.22 -11.24
C TYR A 271 9.87 -0.87 -10.11
N ALA A 272 10.24 -2.09 -9.77
CA ALA A 272 9.54 -2.96 -8.83
C ALA A 272 10.25 -2.97 -7.47
N ASP A 273 9.58 -2.51 -6.40
CA ASP A 273 10.14 -2.52 -5.05
C ASP A 273 9.77 -3.82 -4.30
N CYS A 274 10.75 -4.72 -4.17
CA CYS A 274 10.59 -6.04 -3.56
C CYS A 274 9.50 -6.87 -4.27
N GLY A 275 9.64 -6.98 -5.59
CA GLY A 275 8.77 -7.75 -6.50
C GLY A 275 9.53 -8.78 -7.33
N GLN A 276 10.46 -9.51 -6.71
CA GLN A 276 11.28 -10.53 -7.38
C GLN A 276 10.37 -11.62 -7.99
N MET A 277 10.30 -11.68 -9.33
CA MET A 277 9.58 -12.73 -10.07
C MET A 277 10.38 -14.03 -10.12
N VAL A 278 10.57 -14.66 -8.96
CA VAL A 278 11.13 -16.02 -8.86
C VAL A 278 10.00 -17.06 -8.99
N ASN A 279 10.33 -18.32 -9.25
CA ASN A 279 9.33 -19.38 -9.14
C ASN A 279 9.10 -19.72 -7.67
N PRO A 280 7.85 -19.78 -7.17
CA PRO A 280 7.57 -20.31 -5.84
C PRO A 280 7.80 -21.83 -5.81
N SER A 281 8.02 -22.38 -4.61
CA SER A 281 8.24 -23.82 -4.47
C SER A 281 6.96 -24.64 -4.71
N GLY A 282 7.14 -25.88 -5.19
CA GLY A 282 6.03 -26.82 -5.39
C GLY A 282 5.02 -26.38 -6.45
N THR A 283 3.73 -26.45 -6.12
CA THR A 283 2.59 -26.19 -7.02
C THR A 283 2.06 -24.76 -6.93
N LEU A 284 2.65 -23.91 -6.08
CA LEU A 284 2.10 -22.61 -5.72
C LEU A 284 1.84 -21.70 -6.93
N LEU A 285 2.74 -21.69 -7.92
CA LEU A 285 2.54 -20.88 -9.13
C LEU A 285 1.26 -21.28 -9.88
N THR A 286 1.05 -22.59 -10.06
CA THR A 286 -0.16 -23.12 -10.69
C THR A 286 -1.41 -22.77 -9.89
N GLU A 287 -1.33 -22.83 -8.56
CA GLU A 287 -2.43 -22.44 -7.66
C GLU A 287 -2.78 -20.96 -7.82
N TRP A 288 -1.77 -20.07 -7.84
CA TRP A 288 -1.96 -18.64 -8.03
C TRP A 288 -2.60 -18.32 -9.38
N VAL A 289 -2.01 -18.83 -10.47
CA VAL A 289 -2.51 -18.64 -11.84
C VAL A 289 -3.96 -19.09 -11.97
N THR A 290 -4.29 -20.26 -11.41
CA THR A 290 -5.64 -20.85 -11.49
C THR A 290 -6.64 -20.11 -10.61
N SER A 291 -6.23 -19.71 -9.41
CA SER A 291 -7.08 -19.03 -8.44
C SER A 291 -7.47 -17.64 -8.88
N TRP A 292 -6.53 -16.93 -9.49
CA TRP A 292 -6.71 -15.54 -9.88
C TRP A 292 -7.19 -15.39 -11.31
N ASN A 293 -7.10 -16.44 -12.14
CA ASN A 293 -7.09 -16.31 -13.60
C ASN A 293 -6.10 -15.20 -13.98
N MET A 294 -4.84 -15.40 -13.61
CA MET A 294 -3.80 -14.38 -13.76
C MET A 294 -3.67 -14.00 -15.23
N GLN A 295 -3.80 -12.70 -15.50
CA GLN A 295 -3.69 -12.15 -16.84
C GLN A 295 -2.22 -11.94 -17.19
N ALA A 296 -1.80 -12.48 -18.33
CA ALA A 296 -0.48 -12.28 -18.90
C ALA A 296 -0.60 -12.09 -20.42
N PRO A 297 0.31 -11.34 -21.06
CA PRO A 297 0.33 -11.19 -22.52
C PRO A 297 0.48 -12.56 -23.21
N ALA A 298 -0.31 -12.78 -24.27
CA ALA A 298 -0.36 -14.07 -24.97
C ALA A 298 0.99 -14.45 -25.63
N ASP A 299 1.80 -13.46 -25.96
CA ASP A 299 3.15 -13.59 -26.53
C ASP A 299 4.24 -13.80 -25.46
N CYS A 300 3.92 -13.67 -24.17
CA CYS A 300 4.80 -14.04 -23.05
C CYS A 300 4.75 -15.57 -22.81
N VAL A 301 5.27 -16.33 -23.77
CA VAL A 301 5.18 -17.80 -23.76
C VAL A 301 5.88 -18.38 -22.52
N GLY A 302 5.09 -19.09 -21.70
CA GLY A 302 5.57 -19.79 -20.51
C GLY A 302 5.69 -18.91 -19.26
N CYS A 303 5.34 -17.62 -19.32
CA CYS A 303 5.46 -16.72 -18.17
C CYS A 303 4.46 -17.02 -17.04
N THR A 304 3.38 -17.76 -17.32
CA THR A 304 2.45 -18.27 -16.29
C THR A 304 2.89 -19.62 -15.70
N THR A 305 3.91 -20.25 -16.26
CA THR A 305 4.49 -21.51 -15.76
C THR A 305 5.90 -21.34 -15.22
N ASP A 306 6.52 -20.20 -15.50
CA ASP A 306 7.85 -19.81 -15.06
C ASP A 306 7.91 -18.28 -14.94
N PHE A 307 7.76 -17.77 -13.71
CA PHE A 307 7.76 -16.34 -13.41
C PHE A 307 9.08 -15.66 -13.78
N THR A 308 10.20 -16.39 -13.77
CA THR A 308 11.52 -15.82 -14.07
C THR A 308 11.64 -15.34 -15.52
N LYS A 309 10.77 -15.84 -16.42
CA LYS A 309 10.74 -15.43 -17.83
C LYS A 309 10.10 -14.07 -18.03
N PHE A 310 9.23 -13.62 -17.13
CA PHE A 310 8.43 -12.42 -17.35
C PHE A 310 9.30 -11.14 -17.37
N PRO A 311 10.25 -10.91 -16.44
CA PRO A 311 11.13 -9.74 -16.53
C PRO A 311 12.01 -9.77 -17.78
N LYS A 312 12.55 -10.93 -18.16
CA LYS A 312 13.32 -11.04 -19.41
C LYS A 312 12.47 -10.71 -20.63
N TRP A 313 11.26 -11.25 -20.70
CA TRP A 313 10.32 -10.93 -21.79
C TRP A 313 10.02 -9.43 -21.85
N LEU A 314 9.81 -8.75 -20.72
CA LEU A 314 9.63 -7.29 -20.68
C LEU A 314 10.84 -6.55 -21.29
N ASN A 315 12.05 -6.94 -20.89
CA ASN A 315 13.28 -6.30 -21.35
C ASN A 315 13.46 -6.45 -22.86
N ASP A 316 13.29 -7.67 -23.36
CA ASP A 316 13.44 -8.02 -24.78
C ASP A 316 12.35 -7.36 -25.64
N THR A 317 11.11 -7.27 -25.13
CA THR A 317 9.95 -6.72 -25.86
C THR A 317 9.96 -5.19 -25.88
N TYR A 318 10.46 -4.55 -24.82
CA TYR A 318 10.44 -3.09 -24.67
C TYR A 318 11.86 -2.53 -24.47
N PRO A 319 12.75 -2.60 -25.49
CA PRO A 319 14.15 -2.20 -25.35
C PRO A 319 14.35 -0.70 -25.10
N GLN A 320 13.34 0.12 -25.37
CA GLN A 320 13.34 1.58 -25.09
C GLN A 320 12.86 1.93 -23.68
N SER A 321 12.26 0.96 -22.98
CA SER A 321 11.81 1.10 -21.61
C SER A 321 12.92 0.70 -20.65
N ARG A 322 12.86 1.22 -19.42
CA ARG A 322 13.85 0.94 -18.38
C ARG A 322 13.15 0.12 -17.30
N PHE A 323 13.81 -0.92 -16.82
CA PHE A 323 13.26 -1.85 -15.83
C PHE A 323 14.17 -1.91 -14.60
N GLY A 324 13.67 -1.42 -13.47
CA GLY A 324 14.37 -1.47 -12.18
C GLY A 324 13.82 -2.57 -11.28
N LEU A 325 14.68 -3.25 -10.53
CA LEU A 325 14.28 -4.12 -9.42
C LEU A 325 14.98 -3.69 -8.14
N LEU A 326 14.21 -3.31 -7.12
CA LEU A 326 14.72 -3.15 -5.76
C LEU A 326 14.45 -4.44 -5.00
N ALA A 327 15.42 -4.93 -4.24
CA ALA A 327 15.26 -6.22 -3.56
C ALA A 327 16.14 -6.35 -2.32
N PHE A 328 15.69 -7.15 -1.37
CA PHE A 328 16.54 -7.73 -0.33
C PHE A 328 16.85 -9.19 -0.68
N THR A 329 18.08 -9.64 -0.44
CA THR A 329 18.52 -10.99 -0.81
C THR A 329 17.70 -12.09 -0.13
N GLN A 330 17.24 -11.88 1.09
CA GLN A 330 16.50 -12.85 1.91
C GLN A 330 15.15 -12.31 2.39
N ASP A 331 14.49 -11.51 1.56
CA ASP A 331 13.20 -10.86 1.87
C ASP A 331 12.26 -11.77 2.67
N ASN A 332 11.97 -11.37 3.91
CA ASN A 332 11.27 -12.22 4.86
C ASN A 332 9.82 -12.49 4.47
N THR A 333 9.18 -11.54 3.79
CA THR A 333 7.78 -11.66 3.35
C THR A 333 7.72 -12.56 2.13
N LEU A 334 8.50 -12.25 1.09
CA LEU A 334 8.46 -13.02 -0.15
C LEU A 334 8.86 -14.47 0.06
N ARG A 335 9.92 -14.76 0.83
CA ARG A 335 10.29 -16.17 1.07
C ARG A 335 9.20 -16.98 1.78
N GLN A 336 8.33 -16.35 2.58
CA GLN A 336 7.19 -17.04 3.19
C GLN A 336 6.11 -17.35 2.15
N PHE A 337 5.72 -16.37 1.34
CA PHE A 337 4.75 -16.57 0.26
C PHE A 337 5.23 -17.61 -0.76
N PHE A 338 6.52 -17.62 -1.06
CA PHE A 338 7.13 -18.51 -2.05
C PHE A 338 7.60 -19.85 -1.45
N SER A 339 7.40 -20.04 -0.13
CA SER A 339 7.74 -21.27 0.61
C SER A 339 9.21 -21.67 0.48
N TYR A 340 10.11 -20.76 0.84
CA TYR A 340 11.55 -20.95 0.85
C TYR A 340 12.21 -20.66 2.20
N SER A 341 13.31 -21.37 2.47
CA SER A 341 14.28 -20.96 3.48
C SER A 341 14.98 -19.64 3.05
N PRO A 342 15.62 -18.89 3.97
CA PRO A 342 16.37 -17.69 3.58
C PRO A 342 17.44 -17.97 2.51
N ALA A 343 18.20 -19.05 2.64
CA ALA A 343 19.28 -19.40 1.70
C ALA A 343 18.75 -19.81 0.32
N ASP A 344 17.63 -20.54 0.28
CA ASP A 344 17.03 -20.95 -1.00
C ASP A 344 16.43 -19.74 -1.72
N PHE A 345 15.76 -18.84 -0.99
CA PHE A 345 15.20 -17.63 -1.60
C PHE A 345 16.28 -16.70 -2.15
N GLU A 346 17.41 -16.57 -1.45
CA GLU A 346 18.57 -15.84 -1.97
C GLU A 346 19.12 -16.48 -3.24
N THR A 347 19.19 -17.81 -3.28
CA THR A 347 19.60 -18.55 -4.47
C THR A 347 18.66 -18.28 -5.65
N GLN A 348 17.34 -18.31 -5.43
CA GLN A 348 16.35 -17.97 -6.46
C GLN A 348 16.47 -16.50 -6.92
N THR A 349 16.69 -15.58 -5.98
CA THR A 349 16.90 -14.16 -6.30
C THR A 349 18.12 -14.00 -7.20
N ARG A 350 19.28 -14.59 -6.84
CA ARG A 350 20.50 -14.51 -7.66
C ARG A 350 20.31 -15.15 -9.05
N ALA A 351 19.55 -16.25 -9.15
CA ALA A 351 19.22 -16.86 -10.44
C ALA A 351 18.35 -15.95 -11.32
N LEU A 352 17.37 -15.25 -10.73
CA LEU A 352 16.57 -14.23 -11.43
C LEU A 352 17.46 -13.09 -11.96
N LEU A 353 18.34 -12.54 -11.10
CA LEU A 353 19.24 -11.44 -11.51
C LEU A 353 20.13 -11.87 -12.68
N SER A 354 20.70 -13.09 -12.60
CA SER A 354 21.58 -13.62 -13.65
C SER A 354 20.84 -13.89 -14.97
N SER A 355 19.57 -14.28 -14.93
CA SER A 355 18.82 -14.68 -16.13
C SER A 355 18.10 -13.53 -16.82
N ALA A 356 17.73 -12.48 -16.07
CA ALA A 356 16.87 -11.42 -16.59
C ALA A 356 17.42 -10.00 -16.43
N TYR A 357 18.57 -9.78 -15.76
CA TYR A 357 19.09 -8.43 -15.53
C TYR A 357 20.56 -8.26 -15.86
N ASP A 358 21.40 -9.24 -15.52
CA ASP A 358 22.83 -9.16 -15.79
C ASP A 358 23.10 -9.18 -17.31
N GLY A 359 23.79 -8.14 -17.79
CA GLY A 359 24.13 -7.98 -19.21
C GLY A 359 23.03 -7.33 -20.06
N GLU A 360 21.84 -7.12 -19.52
CA GLU A 360 20.75 -6.46 -20.25
C GLU A 360 21.06 -4.97 -20.46
N ALA A 361 20.63 -4.39 -21.58
CA ALA A 361 20.92 -2.98 -21.88
C ALA A 361 20.06 -2.02 -21.03
N ASN A 362 18.83 -2.43 -20.72
CA ASN A 362 17.76 -1.57 -20.20
C ASN A 362 17.18 -2.02 -18.85
N ALA A 363 17.70 -3.10 -18.27
CA ALA A 363 17.27 -3.60 -16.96
C ALA A 363 18.39 -3.50 -15.93
N ARG A 364 18.08 -2.95 -14.75
CA ARG A 364 19.01 -2.89 -13.63
C ARG A 364 18.35 -3.29 -12.32
N TYR A 365 19.17 -3.61 -11.33
CA TYR A 365 18.70 -3.86 -9.97
C TYR A 365 19.49 -3.11 -8.91
N PHE A 366 18.83 -2.89 -7.80
CA PHE A 366 19.39 -2.41 -6.55
C PHE A 366 19.09 -3.45 -5.46
N VAL A 367 20.05 -4.34 -5.21
CA VAL A 367 19.84 -5.45 -4.28
C VAL A 367 20.71 -5.25 -3.04
N VAL A 368 20.07 -5.26 -1.88
CA VAL A 368 20.72 -5.08 -0.58
C VAL A 368 20.73 -6.41 0.18
N GLY A 369 21.83 -6.71 0.84
CA GLY A 369 21.89 -7.85 1.75
C GLY A 369 20.94 -7.68 2.94
N GLY A 370 20.15 -8.71 3.26
CA GLY A 370 19.27 -8.70 4.42
C GLY A 370 17.91 -9.32 4.15
N ASN A 371 17.02 -9.22 5.14
CA ASN A 371 15.69 -9.85 5.15
C ASN A 371 14.53 -8.87 5.32
N SER A 372 14.79 -7.56 5.19
CA SER A 372 13.74 -6.54 5.21
C SER A 372 12.80 -6.70 4.00
N HIS A 373 11.68 -5.99 4.04
CA HIS A 373 10.69 -6.02 2.98
C HIS A 373 10.26 -4.60 2.61
N THR A 374 10.36 -4.29 1.32
CA THR A 374 10.14 -2.98 0.71
C THR A 374 11.16 -1.91 1.12
N MET A 375 11.40 -0.94 0.25
CA MET A 375 12.33 0.16 0.48
C MET A 375 11.63 1.53 0.48
N LEU A 376 10.31 1.58 0.29
CA LEU A 376 9.52 2.81 0.30
C LEU A 376 9.73 3.67 1.56
N GLY A 377 9.65 3.03 2.73
CA GLY A 377 9.81 3.70 4.03
C GLY A 377 11.24 4.19 4.30
N SER A 378 12.24 3.61 3.60
CA SER A 378 13.65 3.97 3.69
C SER A 378 14.15 4.68 2.43
N PHE A 379 13.27 5.17 1.54
CA PHE A 379 13.64 5.65 0.21
C PHE A 379 14.82 6.65 0.19
N PHE A 380 14.84 7.58 1.15
CA PHE A 380 15.90 8.61 1.26
C PHE A 380 17.11 8.19 2.11
N THR A 381 17.02 7.09 2.84
CA THR A 381 18.06 6.65 3.80
C THR A 381 18.75 5.36 3.39
N GLN A 382 18.09 4.52 2.58
CA GLN A 382 18.59 3.24 2.12
C GLN A 382 19.87 3.41 1.30
N GLN A 383 20.91 2.70 1.71
CA GLN A 383 22.17 2.60 0.99
C GLN A 383 22.25 1.28 0.24
N GLY A 384 22.94 1.30 -0.89
CA GLY A 384 23.30 0.10 -1.61
C GLY A 384 24.48 -0.61 -0.94
N PRO A 385 24.91 -1.75 -1.49
CA PRO A 385 26.14 -2.42 -1.07
C PRO A 385 27.40 -1.55 -1.27
N GLY A 386 27.38 -0.66 -2.27
CA GLY A 386 28.42 0.34 -2.53
C GLY A 386 28.17 1.70 -1.85
N THR A 387 28.65 2.78 -2.47
CA THR A 387 28.42 4.15 -2.00
C THR A 387 27.17 4.79 -2.59
N LEU A 388 26.46 4.10 -3.48
CA LEU A 388 25.28 4.63 -4.15
C LEU A 388 24.05 4.46 -3.27
N SER A 389 23.36 5.57 -2.99
CA SER A 389 22.10 5.54 -2.24
C SER A 389 20.95 5.09 -3.15
N LEU A 390 19.89 4.52 -2.57
CA LEU A 390 18.68 4.16 -3.32
C LEU A 390 18.10 5.38 -4.06
N ARG A 391 18.07 6.54 -3.39
CA ARG A 391 17.63 7.80 -3.99
C ARG A 391 18.44 8.14 -5.23
N ASP A 392 19.77 8.07 -5.16
CA ASP A 392 20.65 8.45 -6.28
C ASP A 392 20.57 7.43 -7.42
N TRP A 393 20.51 6.14 -7.11
CA TRP A 393 20.25 5.10 -8.09
C TRP A 393 18.92 5.32 -8.82
N THR A 394 17.88 5.69 -8.07
CA THR A 394 16.56 6.04 -8.63
C THR A 394 16.61 7.32 -9.46
N ALA A 395 17.41 8.31 -9.06
CA ALA A 395 17.62 9.51 -9.86
C ALA A 395 18.28 9.19 -11.22
N GLY A 396 19.27 8.29 -11.24
CA GLY A 396 19.87 7.78 -12.48
C GLY A 396 18.85 7.07 -13.38
N PHE A 397 17.97 6.24 -12.79
CA PHE A 397 16.86 5.60 -13.50
C PHE A 397 15.88 6.60 -14.12
N VAL A 398 15.47 7.62 -13.35
CA VAL A 398 14.52 8.65 -13.82
C VAL A 398 15.16 9.52 -14.90
N ALA A 399 16.44 9.86 -14.77
CA ALA A 399 17.16 10.66 -15.74
C ALA A 399 17.53 9.89 -17.03
N GLY A 400 17.50 8.55 -17.00
CA GLY A 400 18.00 7.73 -18.12
C GLY A 400 19.52 7.81 -18.27
N ASP A 401 20.24 7.90 -17.15
CA ASP A 401 21.69 8.05 -17.13
C ASP A 401 22.39 6.80 -17.70
N ALA A 402 23.35 7.00 -18.61
CA ALA A 402 24.17 5.94 -19.17
C ALA A 402 25.03 5.23 -18.10
N THR A 403 25.26 5.87 -16.97
CA THR A 403 26.00 5.32 -15.81
C THR A 403 25.10 4.57 -14.82
N TRP A 404 23.80 4.42 -15.11
CA TRP A 404 22.89 3.63 -14.27
C TRP A 404 23.24 2.13 -14.37
N THR A 405 23.77 1.57 -13.28
CA THR A 405 24.30 0.21 -13.20
C THR A 405 23.61 -0.66 -12.14
N ASN A 406 23.91 -1.96 -12.18
CA ASN A 406 23.47 -2.92 -11.16
C ASN A 406 24.23 -2.66 -9.85
N GLU A 407 23.50 -2.50 -8.74
CA GLU A 407 24.07 -2.55 -7.40
C GLU A 407 23.96 -3.98 -6.88
N LYS A 408 25.09 -4.70 -6.93
CA LYS A 408 25.18 -6.13 -6.63
C LYS A 408 25.34 -6.40 -5.13
N PRO A 409 24.62 -7.38 -4.56
CA PRO A 409 24.65 -7.69 -3.13
C PRO A 409 25.89 -8.49 -2.71
#